data_AF-A0A8E2DKB1-F1
#
_entry.id   AF-A0A8E2DKB1-F1
#
_cell.length_a   1.000
_cell.length_b   1.000
_cell.length_c   1.000
_cell.angle_alpha   90.00
_cell.angle_beta   90.00
_cell.angle_gamma   90.00
#
_symmetry.space_group_name_H-M   'P 1'
#
loop_
_entity.id
_entity.type
_entity.pdbx_description
1 polymer ?
#
loop_
_entity_poly.entity_id
_entity_poly.type
_entity_poly.pdbx_seq_one_letter_code
_entity_poly.pdbx_strand_id
1 'polypeptide(L)'
;MSILVKWGRERLHFPLPPPNAKLGVLRKQIADYTQLPPQSFKLIHAGAVMKDDNAPISAYNLTPSSTVLLVGGDTNGPAAPAHAKSKGEPRTEAGALAQIHGELDAVRRTLVPDVDGLIAALSPSAPSTTSSAPAPATSRARDAAGTDAGGALVREHARLSELLLQALLRLDAVGLAGAGGDGWGEARAARKGAVKEVQAVLDRLDGAWRARS
;
A
#
# COMPACT_ATOMS: atom_id res chain seq x y z
N MET A 1 -7.20 -7.20 -45.01
CA MET A 1 -7.13 -5.81 -44.51
C MET A 1 -6.72 -5.85 -43.05
N SER A 2 -5.70 -5.09 -42.62
CA SER A 2 -5.11 -5.19 -41.27
C SER A 2 -5.25 -3.89 -40.47
N ILE A 3 -5.14 -3.99 -39.15
CA ILE A 3 -5.02 -2.84 -38.23
C ILE A 3 -3.62 -2.79 -37.63
N LEU A 4 -3.21 -1.61 -37.19
CA LEU A 4 -1.94 -1.38 -36.51
C LEU A 4 -2.19 -1.29 -35.01
N VAL A 5 -1.61 -2.20 -34.24
CA VAL A 5 -1.67 -2.22 -32.78
C VAL A 5 -0.32 -1.74 -32.23
N LYS A 6 -0.30 -0.59 -31.57
CA LYS A 6 0.88 -0.05 -30.89
C LYS A 6 0.96 -0.65 -29.49
N TRP A 7 2.04 -1.35 -29.17
CA TRP A 7 2.31 -1.91 -27.85
C TRP A 7 3.65 -1.40 -27.33
N GLY A 8 3.62 -0.45 -26.40
CA GLY A 8 4.84 0.21 -25.94
C GLY A 8 5.62 0.86 -27.09
N ARG A 9 6.77 0.29 -27.44
CA ARG A 9 7.62 0.72 -28.57
C ARG A 9 7.37 -0.07 -29.86
N GLU A 10 6.64 -1.17 -29.78
CA GLU A 10 6.38 -2.07 -30.89
C GLU A 10 5.10 -1.68 -31.65
N ARG A 11 5.08 -2.05 -32.93
CA ARG A 11 3.93 -1.86 -33.83
C ARG A 11 3.61 -3.19 -34.48
N LEU A 12 2.52 -3.79 -34.06
CA LEU A 12 2.06 -5.10 -34.48
C LEU A 12 0.93 -4.94 -35.50
N HIS A 13 0.90 -5.81 -36.51
CA HIS A 13 -0.15 -5.80 -37.52
C HIS A 13 -1.05 -7.03 -37.35
N PHE A 14 -2.34 -6.80 -37.12
CA PHE A 14 -3.32 -7.87 -36.97
C PHE A 14 -4.32 -7.85 -38.12
N PRO A 15 -4.76 -9.01 -38.62
CA PRO A 15 -5.84 -9.07 -39.61
C PRO A 15 -7.12 -8.52 -39.00
N LEU A 16 -7.77 -7.56 -39.67
CA LEU A 16 -9.04 -7.00 -39.22
C LEU A 16 -10.14 -8.05 -39.47
N PRO A 17 -10.84 -8.52 -38.41
CA PRO A 17 -12.00 -9.38 -38.58
C PRO A 17 -13.15 -8.63 -39.30
N PRO A 18 -14.14 -9.35 -39.84
CA PRO A 18 -15.34 -8.74 -40.43
C PRO A 18 -15.97 -7.70 -39.49
N PRO A 19 -16.63 -6.64 -40.01
CA PRO A 19 -17.15 -5.54 -39.20
C PRO A 19 -18.24 -5.95 -38.19
N ASN A 20 -18.93 -7.07 -38.43
CA ASN A 20 -19.89 -7.68 -37.52
C ASN A 20 -19.25 -8.59 -36.46
N ALA A 21 -17.95 -8.87 -36.55
CA ALA A 21 -17.25 -9.68 -35.58
C ALA A 21 -17.10 -8.91 -34.27
N LYS A 22 -17.12 -9.67 -33.17
CA LYS A 22 -17.01 -9.13 -31.82
C LYS A 22 -15.59 -8.66 -31.52
N LEU A 23 -15.48 -7.61 -30.71
CA LEU A 23 -14.19 -7.13 -30.22
C LEU A 23 -13.40 -8.22 -29.48
N GLY A 24 -14.09 -9.12 -28.77
CA GLY A 24 -13.47 -10.24 -28.07
C GLY A 24 -12.64 -11.16 -28.98
N VAL A 25 -12.99 -11.29 -30.27
CA VAL A 25 -12.20 -12.08 -31.24
C VAL A 25 -10.86 -11.41 -31.52
N LEU A 26 -10.87 -10.10 -31.76
CA LEU A 26 -9.65 -9.33 -31.96
C LEU A 26 -8.78 -9.31 -30.70
N ARG A 27 -9.40 -9.12 -29.53
CA ARG A 27 -8.72 -9.17 -28.23
C ARG A 27 -8.04 -10.53 -28.00
N LYS A 28 -8.73 -11.62 -28.31
CA LYS A 28 -8.16 -12.98 -28.22
C LYS A 28 -6.96 -13.13 -29.16
N GLN A 29 -7.04 -12.70 -30.41
CA GLN A 29 -5.91 -12.75 -31.35
C GLN A 29 -4.69 -11.97 -30.85
N ILE A 30 -4.92 -10.79 -30.28
CA ILE A 30 -3.82 -9.98 -29.71
C ILE A 30 -3.26 -10.65 -28.45
N ALA A 31 -4.11 -11.22 -27.60
CA ALA A 31 -3.69 -11.98 -26.40
C ALA A 31 -2.85 -13.21 -26.77
N ASP A 32 -3.29 -13.98 -27.77
CA ASP A 32 -2.58 -15.17 -28.26
C ASP A 32 -1.20 -14.81 -28.83
N TYR A 33 -1.07 -13.65 -29.48
CA TYR A 33 0.21 -13.17 -30.01
C TYR A 33 1.14 -12.59 -28.92
N THR A 34 0.60 -11.74 -28.06
CA THR A 34 1.38 -11.04 -27.02
C THR A 34 1.61 -11.89 -25.76
N GLN A 35 0.95 -13.05 -25.66
CA GLN A 35 0.92 -13.93 -24.49
C GLN A 35 0.43 -13.22 -23.21
N LEU A 36 -0.36 -12.17 -23.39
CA LEU A 36 -0.97 -11.42 -22.31
C LEU A 36 -2.38 -11.93 -22.03
N PRO A 37 -2.81 -12.07 -20.76
CA PRO A 37 -4.19 -12.36 -20.44
C PRO A 37 -5.16 -11.34 -21.09
N PRO A 38 -6.28 -11.75 -21.71
CA PRO A 38 -7.20 -10.84 -22.41
C PRO A 38 -7.70 -9.66 -21.56
N GLN A 39 -7.77 -9.85 -20.24
CA GLN A 39 -8.23 -8.83 -19.28
C GLN A 39 -7.09 -7.96 -18.72
N SER A 40 -5.81 -8.32 -18.94
CA SER A 40 -4.67 -7.58 -18.39
C SER A 40 -4.29 -6.35 -19.21
N PHE A 41 -4.81 -6.23 -20.43
CA PHE A 41 -4.56 -5.10 -21.32
C PHE A 41 -5.84 -4.43 -21.81
N LYS A 42 -5.71 -3.15 -22.14
CA LYS A 42 -6.78 -2.28 -22.63
C LYS A 42 -6.46 -1.87 -24.07
N LEU A 43 -7.47 -1.90 -24.92
CA LEU A 43 -7.39 -1.41 -26.29
C LEU A 43 -7.97 0.00 -26.35
N ILE A 44 -7.24 0.93 -26.95
CA ILE A 44 -7.66 2.32 -27.08
C ILE A 44 -7.62 2.70 -28.57
N HIS A 45 -8.75 3.16 -29.10
CA HIS A 45 -8.85 3.64 -30.48
C HIS A 45 -9.53 5.01 -30.47
N ALA A 46 -8.96 5.97 -31.21
CA ALA A 46 -9.47 7.34 -31.30
C ALA A 46 -9.79 8.01 -29.94
N GLY A 47 -8.98 7.72 -28.91
CA GLY A 47 -9.16 8.26 -27.56
C GLY A 47 -10.21 7.51 -26.70
N ALA A 48 -10.97 6.58 -27.28
CA ALA A 48 -11.93 5.77 -26.56
C ALA A 48 -11.31 4.44 -26.09
N VAL A 49 -11.52 4.08 -24.82
CA VAL A 49 -11.13 2.78 -24.28
C VAL A 49 -12.20 1.75 -24.65
N MET A 50 -11.80 0.74 -25.40
CA MET A 50 -12.66 -0.35 -25.83
C MET A 50 -12.76 -1.39 -24.71
N LYS A 51 -13.91 -1.45 -24.06
CA LYS A 51 -14.15 -2.29 -22.87
C LYS A 51 -15.11 -3.44 -23.11
N ASP A 52 -16.03 -3.32 -24.07
CA ASP A 52 -17.06 -4.31 -24.30
C ASP A 52 -16.63 -5.29 -25.38
N ASP A 53 -16.34 -6.52 -24.97
CA ASP A 53 -15.92 -7.60 -25.85
C ASP A 53 -17.07 -8.19 -26.67
N ASN A 54 -18.32 -7.93 -26.29
CA ASN A 54 -19.50 -8.37 -27.05
C ASN A 54 -19.93 -7.37 -28.13
N ALA A 55 -19.48 -6.12 -28.04
CA ALA A 55 -19.76 -5.12 -29.06
C ALA A 55 -19.04 -5.46 -30.38
N PRO A 56 -19.69 -5.22 -31.54
CA PRO A 56 -19.07 -5.42 -32.83
C PRO A 56 -17.93 -4.41 -33.04
N ILE A 57 -16.93 -4.80 -33.81
CA ILE A 57 -15.76 -3.97 -34.15
C ILE A 57 -16.19 -2.66 -34.85
N SER A 58 -17.29 -2.69 -35.60
CA SER A 58 -17.91 -1.50 -36.21
C SER A 58 -18.41 -0.46 -35.21
N ALA A 59 -18.83 -0.86 -34.01
CA ALA A 59 -19.28 0.08 -32.96
C ALA A 59 -18.16 0.99 -32.46
N TYR A 60 -16.90 0.61 -32.69
CA TYR A 60 -15.72 1.37 -32.32
C TYR A 60 -15.07 2.12 -33.48
N ASN A 61 -15.75 2.18 -34.65
CA ASN A 61 -15.26 2.80 -35.87
C ASN A 61 -13.88 2.29 -36.30
N LEU A 62 -13.62 0.99 -36.10
CA LEU A 62 -12.38 0.36 -36.54
C LEU A 62 -12.45 0.12 -38.05
N THR A 63 -11.61 0.85 -38.79
CA THR A 63 -11.46 0.70 -40.24
C THR A 63 -10.18 -0.08 -40.57
N PRO A 64 -10.08 -0.62 -41.79
CA PRO A 64 -8.78 -1.04 -42.33
C PRO A 64 -7.75 0.08 -42.16
N SER A 65 -6.56 -0.22 -41.62
CA SER A 65 -5.51 0.73 -41.23
C SER A 65 -5.74 1.57 -39.96
N SER A 66 -6.79 1.31 -39.18
CA SER A 66 -6.97 1.90 -37.85
C SER A 66 -5.76 1.64 -36.94
N THR A 67 -5.39 2.66 -36.15
CA THR A 67 -4.33 2.56 -35.14
C THR A 67 -4.93 2.36 -33.75
N VAL A 68 -4.74 1.17 -33.18
CA VAL A 68 -5.16 0.83 -31.83
C VAL A 68 -3.95 0.88 -30.91
N LEU A 69 -4.09 1.44 -29.72
CA LEU A 69 -3.08 1.42 -28.68
C LEU A 69 -3.39 0.31 -27.68
N LEU A 70 -2.42 -0.55 -27.41
CA LEU A 70 -2.47 -1.56 -26.37
C LEU A 70 -1.76 -1.05 -25.12
N VAL A 71 -2.50 -0.98 -24.01
CA VAL A 71 -2.02 -0.48 -22.71
C VAL A 71 -2.24 -1.56 -21.65
N GLY A 72 -1.14 -2.10 -21.12
CA GLY A 72 -1.14 -3.18 -20.12
C GLY A 72 -0.26 -4.36 -20.57
N GLY A 73 0.07 -5.25 -19.62
CA GLY A 73 0.96 -6.40 -19.87
C GLY A 73 2.43 -6.02 -19.99
N ASP A 74 3.00 -5.53 -18.90
CA ASP A 74 4.43 -5.32 -18.75
C ASP A 74 5.20 -6.65 -18.89
N THR A 75 5.91 -6.78 -20.02
CA THR A 75 6.86 -7.84 -20.29
C THR A 75 8.10 -7.67 -19.43
N ASN A 76 8.06 -8.03 -18.15
CA ASN A 76 9.27 -8.36 -17.39
C ASN A 76 8.99 -9.29 -16.20
N GLY A 77 9.39 -10.56 -16.33
CA GLY A 77 9.65 -11.48 -15.20
C GLY A 77 8.54 -12.48 -14.83
N PRO A 78 8.90 -13.71 -14.41
CA PRO A 78 7.95 -14.79 -14.12
C PRO A 78 7.34 -14.68 -12.72
N ALA A 79 6.08 -15.09 -12.61
CA ALA A 79 5.36 -15.50 -11.41
C ALA A 79 5.43 -14.57 -10.16
N ALA A 80 4.49 -13.64 -10.09
CA ALA A 80 3.84 -13.27 -8.83
C ALA A 80 2.36 -12.97 -9.13
N PRO A 81 1.41 -13.28 -8.24
CA PRO A 81 0.03 -12.85 -8.40
C PRO A 81 0.00 -11.35 -8.15
N ALA A 82 0.32 -10.57 -9.19
CA ALA A 82 0.27 -9.12 -9.14
C ALA A 82 -1.20 -8.71 -9.17
N HIS A 83 -1.74 -8.55 -7.96
CA HIS A 83 -3.00 -7.88 -7.70
C HIS A 83 -3.13 -6.66 -8.60
N ALA A 84 -4.17 -6.71 -9.43
CA ALA A 84 -4.70 -5.58 -10.13
C ALA A 84 -4.87 -4.42 -9.14
N LYS A 85 -4.12 -3.34 -9.33
CA LYS A 85 -4.56 -2.01 -8.89
C LYS A 85 -5.71 -1.57 -9.81
N SER A 86 -6.86 -2.23 -9.69
CA SER A 86 -8.12 -1.80 -10.29
C SER A 86 -8.75 -0.76 -9.38
N LYS A 87 -8.67 0.50 -9.83
CA LYS A 87 -9.75 1.48 -9.61
C LYS A 87 -11.09 0.78 -9.94
N GLY A 88 -11.92 0.56 -8.93
CA GLY A 88 -13.35 0.24 -9.11
C GLY A 88 -13.81 -1.18 -8.75
N GLU A 89 -13.11 -1.92 -7.89
CA GLU A 89 -13.76 -3.05 -7.22
C GLU A 89 -14.67 -2.50 -6.11
N PRO A 90 -15.90 -3.03 -5.90
CA PRO A 90 -16.69 -2.63 -4.75
C PRO A 90 -15.82 -2.85 -3.51
N ARG A 91 -15.61 -1.79 -2.74
CA ARG A 91 -14.81 -1.83 -1.52
C ARG A 91 -15.45 -2.92 -0.65
N THR A 92 -14.82 -4.09 -0.53
CA THR A 92 -15.38 -5.21 0.24
C THR A 92 -15.02 -5.05 1.71
N GLU A 93 -15.87 -5.58 2.60
CA GLU A 93 -15.58 -5.61 4.05
C GLU A 93 -14.26 -6.33 4.33
N ALA A 94 -14.03 -7.46 3.66
CA ALA A 94 -12.79 -8.23 3.76
C ALA A 94 -11.54 -7.42 3.34
N GLY A 95 -11.63 -6.60 2.28
CA GLY A 95 -10.54 -5.73 1.86
C GLY A 95 -10.23 -4.64 2.88
N ALA A 96 -11.28 -4.06 3.48
CA ALA A 96 -11.11 -3.08 4.56
C ALA A 96 -10.52 -3.72 5.83
N LEU A 97 -10.96 -4.93 6.20
CA LEU A 97 -10.40 -5.69 7.31
C LEU A 97 -8.93 -6.00 7.11
N ALA A 98 -8.55 -6.49 5.92
CA ALA A 98 -7.15 -6.75 5.57
C ALA A 98 -6.30 -5.48 5.65
N GLN A 99 -6.83 -4.34 5.22
CA GLN A 99 -6.15 -3.05 5.34
C GLN A 99 -5.96 -2.64 6.81
N ILE A 100 -7.01 -2.75 7.64
CA ILE A 100 -6.95 -2.41 9.08
C ILE A 100 -5.93 -3.30 9.80
N HIS A 101 -5.97 -4.61 9.58
CA HIS A 101 -5.02 -5.54 10.19
C HIS A 101 -3.59 -5.30 9.70
N GLY A 102 -3.39 -5.03 8.41
CA GLY A 102 -2.07 -4.71 7.86
C GLY A 102 -1.46 -3.46 8.48
N GLU A 103 -2.24 -2.41 8.67
CA GLU A 103 -1.78 -1.19 9.35
C GLU A 103 -1.44 -1.45 10.82
N LEU A 104 -2.29 -2.20 11.54
CA LEU A 104 -2.04 -2.55 12.94
C LEU A 104 -0.79 -3.42 13.11
N ASP A 105 -0.60 -4.42 12.25
CA ASP A 105 0.59 -5.27 12.26
C ASP A 105 1.86 -4.49 11.93
N ALA A 106 1.77 -3.49 11.04
CA ALA A 106 2.89 -2.60 10.77
C ALA A 106 3.28 -1.82 12.03
N VAL A 107 2.31 -1.23 12.75
CA VAL A 107 2.55 -0.53 14.03
C VAL A 107 3.20 -1.47 15.04
N ARG A 108 2.67 -2.69 15.20
CA ARG A 108 3.20 -3.69 16.15
C ARG A 108 4.62 -4.13 15.84
N ARG A 109 4.98 -4.24 14.56
CA ARG A 109 6.32 -4.72 14.15
C ARG A 109 7.39 -3.64 14.18
N THR A 110 7.02 -2.38 13.99
CA THR A 110 8.00 -1.29 13.84
C THR A 110 7.94 -0.31 15.01
N LEU A 111 6.76 0.23 15.30
CA LEU A 111 6.63 1.32 16.26
C LEU A 111 6.60 0.84 17.71
N VAL A 112 5.98 -0.31 18.00
CA VAL A 112 5.92 -0.83 19.38
C VAL A 112 7.31 -1.12 19.95
N PRO A 113 8.22 -1.83 19.25
CA PRO A 113 9.58 -2.05 19.74
C PRO A 113 10.37 -0.76 19.93
N ASP A 114 10.23 0.21 19.02
CA ASP A 114 10.90 1.51 19.12
C ASP A 114 10.39 2.31 20.34
N VAL A 115 9.08 2.27 20.59
CA VAL A 115 8.45 2.88 21.78
C VAL A 115 8.93 2.19 23.06
N ASP A 116 8.97 0.85 23.09
CA ASP A 116 9.45 0.10 24.24
C ASP A 116 10.92 0.40 24.54
N GLY A 117 11.75 0.48 23.50
CA GLY A 117 13.16 0.87 23.61
C GLY A 117 13.33 2.29 24.15
N LEU A 118 12.53 3.24 23.67
CA LEU A 118 12.53 4.60 24.18
C LEU A 118 12.08 4.65 25.65
N ILE A 119 10.98 3.99 26.02
CA ILE A 119 10.50 3.93 27.40
C ILE A 119 11.55 3.31 28.32
N ALA A 120 12.24 2.25 27.89
CA ALA A 120 13.33 1.65 28.65
C ALA A 120 14.50 2.65 28.85
N ALA A 121 14.85 3.44 27.84
CA ALA A 121 15.86 4.48 27.95
C ALA A 121 15.43 5.66 28.84
N LEU A 122 14.13 5.93 28.95
CA LEU A 122 13.56 6.95 29.84
C LEU A 122 13.46 6.49 31.30
N SER A 123 13.42 5.18 31.56
CA SER A 123 13.46 4.61 32.92
C SER A 123 14.90 4.50 33.41
N PRO A 124 15.33 5.31 34.41
CA PRO A 124 16.68 5.25 34.96
C PRO A 124 16.93 4.01 35.86
N SER A 125 15.96 3.08 35.94
CA SER A 125 16.00 1.94 36.86
C SER A 125 15.78 0.61 36.12
N ALA A 126 16.84 0.09 35.51
CA ALA A 126 17.01 -1.34 35.35
C ALA A 126 18.49 -1.69 35.63
N PRO A 127 18.75 -2.65 36.53
CA PRO A 127 20.11 -2.97 36.97
C PRO A 127 20.88 -3.66 35.86
N SER A 128 22.01 -3.08 35.48
CA SER A 128 23.07 -3.80 34.79
C SER A 128 23.49 -4.97 35.68
N THR A 129 23.18 -6.18 35.26
CA THR A 129 23.64 -7.42 35.90
C THR A 129 25.15 -7.39 36.02
N THR A 130 25.62 -7.62 37.24
CA THR A 130 26.99 -7.52 37.72
C THR A 130 27.92 -8.58 37.10
N SER A 131 29.11 -8.15 36.68
CA SER A 131 30.34 -8.93 36.89
C SER A 131 31.51 -7.98 37.15
N SER A 132 31.79 -7.82 38.43
CA SER A 132 32.97 -7.31 39.15
C SER A 132 34.28 -7.00 38.40
N ALA A 133 34.78 -5.76 38.56
CA ALA A 133 36.14 -5.42 39.05
C ALA A 133 36.29 -3.88 39.31
N PRO A 134 37.08 -3.39 40.30
CA PRO A 134 37.06 -1.97 40.71
C PRO A 134 38.27 -1.11 40.25
N ALA A 135 37.95 0.17 39.94
CA ALA A 135 38.73 1.44 40.00
C ALA A 135 39.90 1.72 39.00
N PRO A 136 40.31 3.00 38.73
CA PRO A 136 39.88 4.28 39.33
C PRO A 136 39.48 5.42 38.35
N ALA A 137 38.81 6.42 38.94
CA ALA A 137 38.60 7.83 38.58
C ALA A 137 39.11 8.42 37.25
N THR A 138 38.16 8.88 36.42
CA THR A 138 38.22 10.13 35.64
C THR A 138 36.85 10.82 35.61
N SER A 139 36.49 11.45 36.73
CA SER A 139 35.32 12.32 36.81
C SER A 139 35.62 13.69 36.19
N ARG A 140 35.52 13.83 34.86
CA ARG A 140 35.41 15.16 34.22
C ARG A 140 34.87 15.20 32.78
N ALA A 141 34.34 14.10 32.23
CA ALA A 141 33.79 14.05 30.87
C ALA A 141 32.30 13.68 30.81
N ARG A 142 31.55 13.82 31.92
CA ARG A 142 30.14 13.39 31.99
C ARG A 142 29.13 14.48 31.62
N ASP A 143 29.54 15.74 31.62
CA ASP A 143 28.60 16.87 31.51
C ASP A 143 28.31 17.28 30.05
N ALA A 144 29.17 16.93 29.09
CA ALA A 144 28.95 17.25 27.66
C ALA A 144 28.08 16.21 26.92
N ALA A 145 28.11 14.94 27.34
CA ALA A 145 27.34 13.88 26.70
C ALA A 145 25.86 13.84 27.14
N GLY A 146 25.55 14.40 28.32
CA GLY A 146 24.20 14.40 28.89
C GLY A 146 23.21 15.30 28.15
N THR A 147 23.66 16.45 27.63
CA THR A 147 22.82 17.38 26.88
C THR A 147 22.42 16.85 25.50
N ASP A 148 23.34 16.18 24.80
CA ASP A 148 23.07 15.61 23.47
C ASP A 148 22.17 14.37 23.53
N ALA A 149 22.37 13.51 24.55
CA ALA A 149 21.50 12.36 24.79
C ALA A 149 20.06 12.80 25.12
N GLY A 150 19.90 13.85 25.94
CA GLY A 150 18.60 14.43 26.22
C GLY A 150 17.90 14.95 24.96
N GLY A 151 18.62 15.66 24.09
CA GLY A 151 18.10 16.14 22.81
C GLY A 151 17.78 15.03 21.81
N ALA A 152 18.54 13.94 21.81
CA ALA A 152 18.25 12.76 20.99
C ALA A 152 16.94 12.08 21.41
N LEU A 153 16.71 11.91 22.72
CA LEU A 153 15.46 11.36 23.25
C LEU A 153 14.24 12.24 22.91
N VAL A 154 14.39 13.57 22.91
CA VAL A 154 13.32 14.51 22.52
C VAL A 154 12.95 14.34 21.05
N ARG A 155 13.95 14.24 20.17
CA ARG A 155 13.73 14.01 18.73
C ARG A 155 13.09 12.65 18.49
N GLU A 156 13.53 11.61 19.19
CA GLU A 156 12.98 10.26 19.03
C GLU A 156 11.53 10.17 19.53
N HIS A 157 11.22 10.78 20.69
CA HIS A 157 9.84 10.92 21.15
C HIS A 157 8.97 11.61 20.11
N ALA A 158 9.38 12.78 19.61
CA ALA A 158 8.63 13.52 18.59
C ALA A 158 8.43 12.70 17.30
N ARG A 159 9.46 11.97 16.85
CA ARG A 159 9.39 11.07 15.69
C ARG A 159 8.34 9.98 15.90
N LEU A 160 8.36 9.30 17.05
CA LEU A 160 7.45 8.20 17.35
C LEU A 160 6.00 8.68 17.54
N SER A 161 5.79 9.81 18.24
CA SER A 161 4.45 10.41 18.37
C SER A 161 3.86 10.74 17.00
N GLU A 162 4.63 11.36 16.11
CA GLU A 162 4.18 11.68 14.75
C GLU A 162 3.85 10.42 13.94
N LEU A 163 4.70 9.39 13.99
CA LEU A 163 4.45 8.13 13.26
C LEU A 163 3.20 7.40 13.76
N LEU A 164 2.94 7.42 15.06
CA LEU A 164 1.72 6.86 15.67
C LEU A 164 0.47 7.67 15.27
N LEU A 165 0.55 9.01 15.26
CA LEU A 165 -0.54 9.87 14.78
C LEU A 165 -0.85 9.65 13.30
N GLN A 166 0.18 9.50 12.47
CA GLN A 166 0.01 9.14 11.07
C GLN A 166 -0.66 7.77 10.89
N ALA A 167 -0.34 6.79 11.74
CA ALA A 167 -1.01 5.49 11.74
C ALA A 167 -2.51 5.61 12.09
N LEU A 168 -2.88 6.46 13.06
CA LEU A 168 -4.28 6.75 13.36
C LEU A 168 -5.02 7.35 12.16
N LEU A 169 -4.41 8.34 11.50
CA LEU A 169 -5.01 8.95 10.30
C LEU A 169 -5.20 7.93 9.16
N ARG A 170 -4.26 6.99 8.97
CA ARG A 170 -4.39 5.91 7.98
C ARG A 170 -5.53 4.95 8.32
N LEU A 171 -5.70 4.61 9.60
CA LEU A 171 -6.82 3.79 10.08
C LEU A 171 -8.17 4.51 9.89
N ASP A 172 -8.24 5.81 10.13
CA ASP A 172 -9.46 6.62 9.93
C ASP A 172 -9.80 6.81 8.45
N ALA A 173 -8.80 6.89 7.59
CA ALA A 173 -8.95 6.99 6.14
C ALA A 173 -9.48 5.70 5.48
N VAL A 174 -9.57 4.58 6.23
CA VAL A 174 -10.25 3.36 5.75
C VAL A 174 -11.73 3.67 5.55
N GLY A 175 -12.09 3.95 4.29
CA GLY A 175 -13.44 4.32 3.91
C GLY A 175 -14.40 3.15 4.03
N LEU A 176 -15.15 3.10 5.13
CA LEU A 176 -16.22 2.12 5.40
C LEU A 176 -17.54 2.56 4.73
N ALA A 177 -17.44 2.95 3.45
CA ALA A 177 -18.53 3.54 2.69
C ALA A 177 -19.50 2.45 2.21
N GLY A 178 -20.40 2.05 3.11
CA GLY A 178 -21.62 1.31 2.78
C GLY A 178 -22.80 2.03 3.43
N ALA A 179 -23.48 2.88 2.67
CA ALA A 179 -24.78 3.40 3.07
C ALA A 179 -25.80 2.25 2.97
N GLY A 180 -26.23 1.72 4.12
CA GLY A 180 -27.50 0.99 4.23
C GLY A 180 -27.48 -0.54 4.08
N GLY A 181 -26.43 -1.26 4.48
CA GLY A 181 -26.49 -2.72 4.57
C GLY A 181 -25.59 -3.29 5.66
N ASP A 182 -26.09 -4.29 6.38
CA ASP A 182 -25.56 -4.90 7.61
C ASP A 182 -24.16 -5.56 7.53
N GLY A 183 -23.40 -5.36 6.45
CA GLY A 183 -22.12 -6.04 6.17
C GLY A 183 -20.86 -5.18 6.36
N TRP A 184 -20.84 -4.28 7.34
CA TRP A 184 -19.64 -3.49 7.69
C TRP A 184 -19.40 -3.42 9.21
N GLY A 185 -20.13 -4.24 9.98
CA GLY A 185 -20.06 -4.25 11.43
C GLY A 185 -18.68 -4.69 11.93
N GLU A 186 -18.11 -5.71 11.30
CA GLU A 186 -16.83 -6.28 11.67
C GLU A 186 -15.70 -5.30 11.34
N ALA A 187 -15.71 -4.71 10.14
CA ALA A 187 -14.71 -3.70 9.77
C ALA A 187 -14.74 -2.45 10.66
N ARG A 188 -15.93 -1.99 11.10
CA ARG A 188 -16.04 -0.88 12.06
C ARG A 188 -15.50 -1.27 13.44
N ALA A 189 -15.83 -2.48 13.91
CA ALA A 189 -15.34 -2.99 15.18
C ALA A 189 -13.81 -3.16 15.16
N ALA A 190 -13.26 -3.74 14.08
CA ALA A 190 -11.83 -3.90 13.87
C ALA A 190 -11.11 -2.55 13.83
N ARG A 191 -11.63 -1.56 13.09
CA ARG A 191 -11.06 -0.20 13.07
C ARG A 191 -11.04 0.40 14.48
N LYS A 192 -12.16 0.31 15.21
CA LYS A 192 -12.23 0.81 16.59
C LYS A 192 -11.24 0.10 17.51
N GLY A 193 -11.05 -1.21 17.35
CA GLY A 193 -10.05 -1.98 18.09
C GLY A 193 -8.62 -1.51 17.78
N ALA A 194 -8.28 -1.38 16.49
CA ALA A 194 -6.98 -0.92 16.05
C ALA A 194 -6.67 0.51 16.53
N VAL A 195 -7.62 1.44 16.42
CA VAL A 195 -7.46 2.82 16.92
C VAL A 195 -7.21 2.82 18.42
N LYS A 196 -7.99 2.06 19.20
CA LYS A 196 -7.78 1.95 20.65
C LYS A 196 -6.39 1.42 21.01
N GLU A 197 -5.89 0.45 20.27
CA GLU A 197 -4.57 -0.12 20.52
C GLU A 197 -3.46 0.88 20.21
N VAL A 198 -3.52 1.57 19.07
CA VAL A 198 -2.55 2.62 18.71
C VAL A 198 -2.61 3.77 19.72
N GLN A 199 -3.81 4.17 20.16
CA GLN A 199 -3.99 5.16 21.23
C GLN A 199 -3.35 4.70 22.55
N ALA A 200 -3.51 3.43 22.94
CA ALA A 200 -2.89 2.91 24.16
C ALA A 200 -1.34 2.92 24.07
N VAL A 201 -0.76 2.70 22.89
CA VAL A 201 0.69 2.83 22.68
C VAL A 201 1.13 4.29 22.80
N LEU A 202 0.37 5.22 22.21
CA LEU A 202 0.63 6.66 22.34
C LEU A 202 0.54 7.13 23.80
N ASP A 203 -0.51 6.72 24.52
CA ASP A 203 -0.72 7.06 25.93
C ASP A 203 0.41 6.53 26.82
N ARG A 204 0.94 5.33 26.52
CA ARG A 204 2.12 4.77 27.21
C ARG A 204 3.38 5.59 26.95
N LEU A 205 3.63 5.95 25.69
CA LEU A 205 4.77 6.78 25.30
C LEU A 205 4.71 8.14 26.01
N ASP A 206 3.57 8.83 25.90
CA ASP A 206 3.33 10.12 26.54
C ASP A 206 3.41 10.03 28.06
N GLY A 207 2.87 8.97 28.66
CA GLY A 207 2.91 8.73 30.10
C GLY A 207 4.34 8.57 30.62
N ALA A 208 5.15 7.76 29.95
CA ALA A 208 6.56 7.60 30.29
C ALA A 208 7.36 8.90 30.08
N TRP A 209 7.04 9.65 29.04
CA TRP A 209 7.67 10.95 28.78
C TRP A 209 7.35 11.97 29.87
N ARG A 210 6.08 12.08 30.29
CA ARG A 210 5.66 12.95 31.40
C ARG A 210 6.24 12.53 32.74
N ALA A 211 6.48 11.23 32.97
CA ALA A 211 7.08 10.74 34.19
C ALA A 211 8.57 11.09 34.33
N ARG A 212 9.24 11.42 33.23
CA ARG A 212 10.64 11.89 33.21
C ARG A 212 10.77 13.39 33.47
N SER A 213 9.84 14.19 32.96
CA SER A 213 9.84 15.66 33.01
C SER A 213 9.34 16.22 34.33
#